data_AF-A0A4R4F9U4-F1
#
_entry.id   AF-A0A4R4F9U4-F1
#
_cell.length_a   1.000
_cell.length_b   1.000
_cell.length_c   1.000
_cell.angle_alpha   90.00
_cell.angle_beta   90.00
_cell.angle_gamma   90.00
#
_symmetry.space_group_name_H-M   'P 1'
#
loop_
_entity.id
_entity.type
_entity.pdbx_description
1 polymer ?
#
loop_
_entity_poly.entity_id
_entity_poly.type
_entity_poly.pdbx_seq_one_letter_code
_entity_poly.pdbx_strand_id
1 'polypeptide(L)'
;MRMARLALAVVTTLAWVSAANADEASVNEIQSQIERLQAQYQSSEQQEQALRNEEREMRTQLEALRTRSEELEQARRVALAEMNERYQLVVTDPNTDISSAVAAYQEAVDAHQQNLNRIREQVTSLSQKQEEIQQNSMSRHALVNRLESYEEQLEFARVERIRNEFNRVGSIDAQQSLTCARTDTIQACEERGKQLARQRASREFTNNLFASLSESEIAVQNREASGASVRVLGARVVNSGFSGQGEYSVNLRVELEGQLNGNQACTLLQIDSRYCSDGTNRTAENAEAAAGDDGVLYQLTVRSNVYDDEVFINGVSYGSTPLQLMLPAGEHDIVVSKHGFEGDSQRVSLREAKTLRFELARSNNVFTTGERIQDALYGEAKGPDLVIVPAGRAQVGDQTGEGRANEQPVRSVLIGEMFGMGVFPVTVEQFRDFVAATEYVTEAEMARGCAAINGEGRSEWSADRNWRNPGFEQNGNAPVVCVSYNDALEYVAWLSSTTGNEYRLPTEAQWEYSAKASTDTNYWWGNSIGVGRANCRTCGGQFANVKPSPVGSFPANSWGIYDTVGNVWEWTADERSGAPVLKGGAFNFAASLARAAARLEMPADFRGNYVGMRVIRTP
;
A
#
# COMPACT_ATOMS: atom_id res chain seq x y z
N MET A 1 79.40 11.40 33.10
CA MET A 1 78.07 10.77 33.11
C MET A 1 77.03 11.81 32.68
N ARG A 2 76.60 11.76 31.41
CA ARG A 2 75.53 12.60 30.85
C ARG A 2 74.42 11.64 30.41
N MET A 3 73.26 11.70 31.07
CA MET A 3 72.10 10.87 30.76
C MET A 3 71.27 11.54 29.67
N ALA A 4 71.11 10.84 28.54
CA ALA A 4 70.33 11.25 27.38
C ALA A 4 68.82 11.10 27.64
N ARG A 5 68.04 12.06 27.13
CA ARG A 5 66.58 11.97 27.01
C ARG A 5 66.26 11.56 25.56
N LEU A 6 65.68 10.38 25.36
CA LEU A 6 65.05 9.97 24.11
C LEU A 6 63.59 10.48 24.12
N ALA A 7 63.23 11.27 23.12
CA ALA A 7 61.85 11.61 22.81
C ALA A 7 61.34 10.64 21.73
N LEU A 8 60.24 9.94 22.03
CA LEU A 8 59.56 9.03 21.11
C LEU A 8 58.56 9.84 20.29
N ALA A 9 58.84 10.04 19.00
CA ALA A 9 57.90 10.62 18.05
C ALA A 9 56.97 9.51 17.53
N VAL A 10 55.70 9.55 17.94
CA VAL A 10 54.64 8.71 17.36
C VAL A 10 54.18 9.41 16.07
N VAL A 11 54.49 8.78 14.93
CA VAL A 11 53.99 9.17 13.61
C VAL A 11 52.52 8.76 13.55
N THR A 12 51.61 9.73 13.66
CA THR A 12 50.20 9.54 13.32
C THR A 12 50.04 9.58 11.80
N THR A 13 49.93 8.42 11.18
CA THR A 13 49.38 8.29 9.82
C THR A 13 47.91 8.64 9.86
N LEU A 14 47.56 9.84 9.38
CA LEU A 14 46.19 10.24 9.08
C LEU A 14 45.67 9.36 7.93
N ALA A 15 44.81 8.40 8.27
CA ALA A 15 43.99 7.70 7.28
C ALA A 15 43.01 8.70 6.69
N TRP A 16 43.18 9.01 5.41
CA TRP A 16 42.14 9.60 4.58
C TRP A 16 41.05 8.56 4.39
N VAL A 17 40.05 8.55 5.28
CA VAL A 17 38.80 7.85 5.01
C VAL A 17 38.04 8.74 4.04
N SER A 18 38.08 8.38 2.76
CA SER A 18 37.30 8.99 1.69
C SER A 18 35.80 8.87 1.99
N ALA A 19 35.04 9.94 1.71
CA ALA A 19 33.57 9.98 1.85
C ALA A 19 32.85 8.80 1.16
N ALA A 20 33.44 8.24 0.09
CA ALA A 20 32.93 7.04 -0.59
C ALA A 20 32.77 5.82 0.34
N ASN A 21 33.67 5.64 1.33
CA ASN A 21 33.55 4.53 2.29
C ASN A 21 32.41 4.74 3.30
N ALA A 22 32.00 5.99 3.56
CA ALA A 22 30.91 6.30 4.48
C ALA A 22 29.54 6.07 3.83
N ASP A 23 29.40 6.40 2.54
CA ASP A 23 28.17 6.17 1.79
C ASP A 23 27.97 4.68 1.48
N GLU A 24 29.03 3.95 1.13
CA GLU A 24 29.00 2.48 0.99
C GLU A 24 28.66 1.78 2.32
N ALA A 25 29.19 2.28 3.45
CA ALA A 25 28.81 1.80 4.77
C ALA A 25 27.33 2.08 5.08
N SER A 26 26.76 3.20 4.63
CA SER A 26 25.35 3.54 4.84
C SER A 26 24.38 2.63 4.08
N VAL A 27 24.68 2.32 2.81
CA VAL A 27 23.87 1.40 1.98
C VAL A 27 23.91 -0.01 2.56
N ASN A 28 25.10 -0.51 2.90
CA ASN A 28 25.27 -1.84 3.49
C ASN A 28 24.62 -1.94 4.89
N GLU A 29 24.67 -0.86 5.68
CA GLU A 29 23.99 -0.81 6.98
C GLU A 29 22.46 -0.88 6.81
N ILE A 30 21.88 -0.10 5.89
CA ILE A 30 20.44 -0.14 5.58
C ILE A 30 20.04 -1.55 5.10
N GLN A 31 20.81 -2.17 4.19
CA GLN A 31 20.56 -3.53 3.72
C GLN A 31 20.59 -4.55 4.88
N SER A 32 21.55 -4.44 5.80
CA SER A 32 21.60 -5.31 6.98
C SER A 32 20.38 -5.13 7.89
N GLN A 33 19.84 -3.90 8.01
CA GLN A 33 18.59 -3.68 8.76
C GLN A 33 17.38 -4.28 8.05
N ILE A 34 17.30 -4.19 6.72
CA ILE A 34 16.25 -4.83 5.90
C ILE A 34 16.26 -6.34 6.14
N GLU A 35 17.42 -7.01 6.04
CA GLU A 35 17.55 -8.45 6.28
C GLU A 35 17.08 -8.85 7.69
N ARG A 36 17.44 -8.07 8.72
CA ARG A 36 16.98 -8.30 10.09
C ARG A 36 15.48 -8.15 10.23
N LEU A 37 14.89 -7.12 9.64
CA LEU A 37 13.45 -6.88 9.67
C LEU A 37 12.68 -7.98 8.92
N GLN A 38 13.21 -8.45 7.79
CA GLN A 38 12.64 -9.59 7.06
C GLN A 38 12.64 -10.87 7.92
N ALA A 39 13.74 -11.17 8.61
CA ALA A 39 13.81 -12.31 9.51
C ALA A 39 12.81 -12.18 10.68
N GLN A 40 12.66 -10.98 11.26
CA GLN A 40 11.66 -10.71 12.30
C GLN A 40 10.23 -10.88 11.79
N TYR A 41 9.94 -10.40 10.58
CA TYR A 41 8.65 -10.55 9.93
C TYR A 41 8.29 -12.02 9.72
N GLN A 42 9.20 -12.82 9.17
CA GLN A 42 9.01 -14.26 8.96
C GLN A 42 8.78 -15.01 10.28
N SER A 43 9.52 -14.64 11.33
CA SER A 43 9.31 -15.21 12.67
C SER A 43 7.93 -14.87 13.23
N SER A 44 7.46 -13.63 13.05
CA SER A 44 6.14 -13.20 13.53
C SER A 44 4.99 -13.86 12.76
N GLU A 45 5.17 -14.12 11.46
CA GLU A 45 4.21 -14.87 10.64
C GLU A 45 4.06 -16.33 11.12
N GLN A 46 5.18 -17.01 11.39
CA GLN A 46 5.17 -18.36 11.96
C GLN A 46 4.50 -18.40 13.33
N GLN A 47 4.79 -17.40 14.18
CA GLN A 47 4.15 -17.25 15.49
C GLN A 47 2.64 -17.02 15.36
N GLU A 48 2.18 -16.18 14.42
CA GLU A 48 0.75 -15.94 14.21
C GLU A 48 0.01 -17.23 13.85
N GLN A 49 0.61 -18.03 12.96
CA GLN A 49 0.02 -19.30 12.55
C GLN A 49 -0.08 -20.29 13.72
N ALA A 50 0.93 -20.34 14.58
CA ALA A 50 0.91 -21.17 15.78
C ALA A 50 -0.21 -20.73 16.74
N LEU A 51 -0.31 -19.42 17.02
CA LEU A 51 -1.34 -18.86 17.89
C LEU A 51 -2.76 -19.13 17.37
N ARG A 52 -2.99 -18.99 16.06
CA ARG A 52 -4.29 -19.28 15.44
C ARG A 52 -4.64 -20.77 15.48
N ASN A 53 -3.66 -21.65 15.39
CA ASN A 53 -3.89 -23.09 15.55
C ASN A 53 -4.31 -23.43 16.99
N GLU A 54 -3.63 -22.85 17.99
CA GLU A 54 -4.01 -23.00 19.41
C GLU A 54 -5.42 -22.44 19.69
N GLU A 55 -5.74 -21.26 19.16
CA GLU A 55 -7.08 -20.66 19.28
C GLU A 55 -8.17 -21.59 18.72
N ARG A 56 -7.92 -22.20 17.56
CA ARG A 56 -8.86 -23.15 16.93
C ARG A 56 -9.09 -24.39 17.80
N GLU A 57 -8.04 -24.92 18.42
CA GLU A 57 -8.15 -26.03 19.36
C GLU A 57 -8.95 -25.62 20.60
N MET A 58 -8.66 -24.44 21.18
CA MET A 58 -9.40 -23.90 22.31
C MET A 58 -10.89 -23.69 22.01
N ARG A 59 -11.23 -23.24 20.79
CA ARG A 59 -12.63 -23.13 20.34
C ARG A 59 -13.31 -24.49 20.24
N THR A 60 -12.61 -25.49 19.74
CA THR A 60 -13.13 -26.87 19.66
C THR A 60 -13.41 -27.44 21.05
N GLN A 61 -12.50 -27.20 22.02
CA GLN A 61 -12.69 -27.60 23.41
C GLN A 61 -13.86 -26.85 24.07
N LEU A 62 -14.01 -25.55 23.81
CA LEU A 62 -15.14 -24.76 24.31
C LEU A 62 -16.48 -25.31 23.80
N GLU A 63 -16.54 -25.69 22.53
CA GLU A 63 -17.75 -26.28 21.96
C GLU A 63 -18.08 -27.63 22.59
N ALA A 64 -17.08 -28.50 22.79
CA ALA A 64 -17.27 -29.76 23.51
C ALA A 64 -17.77 -29.54 24.95
N LEU A 65 -17.27 -28.53 25.66
CA LEU A 65 -17.76 -28.16 26.99
C LEU A 65 -19.20 -27.67 26.96
N ARG A 66 -19.60 -26.91 25.92
CA ARG A 66 -20.99 -26.45 25.73
C ARG A 66 -21.93 -27.61 25.49
N THR A 67 -21.60 -28.53 24.58
CA THR A 67 -22.38 -29.76 24.36
C THR A 67 -22.49 -30.56 25.67
N ARG A 68 -21.38 -30.70 26.42
CA ARG A 68 -21.40 -31.38 27.71
C ARG A 68 -22.28 -30.67 28.75
N SER A 69 -22.38 -29.34 28.68
CA SER A 69 -23.27 -28.57 29.57
C SER A 69 -24.73 -28.92 29.33
N GLU A 70 -25.14 -29.11 28.07
CA GLU A 70 -26.51 -29.51 27.72
C GLU A 70 -26.83 -30.91 28.25
N GLU A 71 -25.91 -31.87 28.10
CA GLU A 71 -26.04 -33.23 28.64
C GLU A 71 -26.16 -33.23 30.17
N LEU A 72 -25.31 -32.46 30.86
CA LEU A 72 -25.32 -32.36 32.33
C LEU A 72 -26.58 -31.66 32.83
N GLU A 73 -27.08 -30.65 32.11
CA GLU A 73 -28.37 -30.03 32.44
C GLU A 73 -29.52 -31.03 32.33
N GLN A 74 -29.53 -31.86 31.28
CA GLN A 74 -30.52 -32.92 31.12
C GLN A 74 -30.42 -33.95 32.27
N ALA A 75 -29.21 -34.42 32.59
CA ALA A 75 -28.99 -35.36 33.69
C ALA A 75 -29.47 -34.80 35.04
N ARG A 76 -29.18 -33.52 35.32
CA ARG A 76 -29.67 -32.81 36.50
C ARG A 76 -31.20 -32.73 36.54
N ARG A 77 -31.86 -32.45 35.41
CA ARG A 77 -33.33 -32.42 35.33
C ARG A 77 -33.94 -33.79 35.60
N VAL A 78 -33.34 -34.86 35.08
CA VAL A 78 -33.77 -36.24 35.34
C VAL A 78 -33.60 -36.61 36.82
N ALA A 79 -32.44 -36.33 37.41
CA ALA A 79 -32.18 -36.60 38.82
C ALA A 79 -33.12 -35.80 39.76
N LEU A 80 -33.45 -34.56 39.39
CA LEU A 80 -34.44 -33.74 40.11
C LEU A 80 -35.84 -34.36 40.06
N ALA A 81 -36.24 -34.87 38.88
CA ALA A 81 -37.54 -35.52 38.72
C ALA A 81 -37.64 -36.79 39.58
N GLU A 82 -36.60 -37.64 39.57
CA GLU A 82 -36.55 -38.85 40.41
C GLU A 82 -36.56 -38.50 41.91
N MET A 83 -35.77 -37.49 42.32
CA MET A 83 -35.76 -37.02 43.71
C MET A 83 -37.15 -36.53 44.14
N ASN A 84 -37.85 -35.77 43.29
CA ASN A 84 -39.19 -35.28 43.57
C ASN A 84 -40.21 -36.43 43.66
N GLU A 85 -40.12 -37.44 42.79
CA GLU A 85 -40.98 -38.62 42.84
C GLU A 85 -40.79 -39.40 44.15
N ARG A 86 -39.54 -39.65 44.55
CA ARG A 86 -39.26 -40.32 45.84
C ARG A 86 -39.69 -39.48 47.04
N TYR A 87 -39.58 -38.15 46.95
CA TYR A 87 -40.06 -37.25 47.99
C TYR A 87 -41.58 -37.35 48.18
N GLN A 88 -42.36 -37.53 47.10
CA GLN A 88 -43.81 -37.77 47.21
C GLN A 88 -44.12 -39.08 47.95
N LEU A 89 -43.31 -40.13 47.76
CA LEU A 89 -43.47 -41.40 48.47
C LEU A 89 -43.22 -41.26 49.99
N VAL A 90 -42.30 -40.38 50.41
CA VAL A 90 -42.07 -40.07 51.84
C VAL A 90 -43.32 -39.51 52.51
N VAL A 91 -44.14 -38.74 51.78
CA VAL A 91 -45.40 -38.18 52.30
C VAL A 91 -46.38 -39.29 52.65
N THR A 92 -46.36 -40.40 51.91
CA THR A 92 -47.23 -41.56 52.14
C THR A 92 -46.62 -42.65 53.03
N ASP A 93 -45.29 -42.80 53.02
CA ASP A 93 -44.51 -43.72 53.86
C ASP A 93 -43.26 -43.01 54.42
N PRO A 94 -43.30 -42.57 55.70
CA PRO A 94 -42.19 -41.87 56.35
C PRO A 94 -40.87 -42.65 56.45
N ASN A 95 -40.87 -43.96 56.21
CA ASN A 95 -39.66 -44.79 56.25
C ASN A 95 -38.95 -44.91 54.89
N THR A 96 -39.45 -44.26 53.84
CA THR A 96 -38.84 -44.27 52.50
C THR A 96 -37.45 -43.62 52.51
N ASP A 97 -36.42 -44.34 52.08
CA ASP A 97 -35.05 -43.80 51.95
C ASP A 97 -34.88 -43.00 50.65
N ILE A 98 -34.61 -41.71 50.79
CA ILE A 98 -34.36 -40.78 49.68
C ILE A 98 -32.88 -40.38 49.55
N SER A 99 -32.01 -40.86 50.43
CA SER A 99 -30.60 -40.44 50.50
C SER A 99 -29.86 -40.63 49.18
N SER A 100 -30.12 -41.74 48.48
CA SER A 100 -29.52 -42.02 47.17
C SER A 100 -29.97 -41.04 46.08
N ALA A 101 -31.23 -40.63 46.07
CA ALA A 101 -31.76 -39.69 45.07
C ALA A 101 -31.29 -38.25 45.35
N VAL A 102 -31.20 -37.87 46.63
CA VAL A 102 -30.60 -36.59 47.04
C VAL A 102 -29.11 -36.55 46.65
N ALA A 103 -28.35 -37.61 46.91
CA ALA A 103 -26.95 -37.70 46.53
C ALA A 103 -26.77 -37.62 45.00
N ALA A 104 -27.58 -38.35 44.22
CA ALA A 104 -27.53 -38.32 42.76
C ALA A 104 -27.87 -36.93 42.19
N TYR A 105 -28.86 -36.23 42.76
CA TYR A 105 -29.17 -34.86 42.36
C TYR A 105 -28.04 -33.88 42.72
N GLN A 106 -27.46 -34.00 43.92
CA GLN A 106 -26.31 -33.18 44.33
C GLN A 106 -25.11 -33.40 43.40
N GLU A 107 -24.78 -34.64 43.08
CA GLU A 107 -23.70 -34.98 42.14
C GLU A 107 -23.96 -34.38 40.74
N ALA A 108 -25.19 -34.47 40.23
CA ALA A 108 -25.54 -33.88 38.94
C ALA A 108 -25.45 -32.34 38.93
N VAL A 109 -25.84 -31.68 40.03
CA VAL A 109 -25.68 -30.23 40.20
C VAL A 109 -24.20 -29.84 40.23
N ASP A 110 -23.40 -30.54 41.03
CA ASP A 110 -21.97 -30.27 41.16
C ASP A 110 -21.22 -30.50 39.84
N ALA A 111 -21.53 -31.58 39.12
CA ALA A 111 -20.95 -31.86 37.81
C ALA A 111 -21.31 -30.77 36.79
N HIS A 112 -22.57 -30.32 36.75
CA HIS A 112 -23.00 -29.22 35.87
C HIS A 112 -22.28 -27.92 36.22
N GLN A 113 -22.20 -27.56 37.51
CA GLN A 113 -21.52 -26.36 37.98
C GLN A 113 -20.02 -26.39 37.67
N GLN A 114 -19.35 -27.52 37.84
CA GLN A 114 -17.95 -27.69 37.48
C GLN A 114 -17.73 -27.49 35.97
N ASN A 115 -18.62 -28.01 35.13
CA ASN A 115 -18.53 -27.79 33.68
C ASN A 115 -18.76 -26.32 33.30
N LEU A 116 -19.72 -25.63 33.94
CA LEU A 116 -19.94 -24.20 33.74
C LEU A 116 -18.71 -23.37 34.16
N ASN A 117 -18.02 -23.74 35.23
CA ASN A 117 -16.77 -23.09 35.63
C ASN A 117 -15.68 -23.29 34.56
N ARG A 118 -15.52 -24.50 34.03
CA ARG A 118 -14.59 -24.78 32.92
C ARG A 118 -14.93 -23.97 31.67
N ILE A 119 -16.21 -23.80 31.33
CA ILE A 119 -16.64 -22.93 30.23
C ILE A 119 -16.18 -21.49 30.49
N ARG A 120 -16.39 -20.93 31.69
CA ARG A 120 -15.95 -19.56 32.02
C ARG A 120 -14.44 -19.41 31.93
N GLU A 121 -13.69 -20.37 32.45
CA GLU A 121 -12.23 -20.40 32.36
C GLU A 121 -11.78 -20.46 30.90
N GLN A 122 -12.37 -21.35 30.10
CA GLN A 122 -12.04 -21.51 28.69
C GLN A 122 -12.35 -20.25 27.87
N VAL A 123 -13.49 -19.59 28.12
CA VAL A 123 -13.83 -18.30 27.49
C VAL A 123 -12.81 -17.22 27.86
N THR A 124 -12.37 -17.18 29.12
CA THR A 124 -11.35 -16.21 29.58
C THR A 124 -10.01 -16.46 28.89
N SER A 125 -9.56 -17.72 28.84
CA SER A 125 -8.33 -18.11 28.14
C SER A 125 -8.39 -17.82 26.64
N LEU A 126 -9.56 -18.03 26.01
CA LEU A 126 -9.77 -17.71 24.61
C LEU A 126 -9.65 -16.20 24.36
N SER A 127 -10.23 -15.37 25.24
CA SER A 127 -10.10 -13.91 25.17
C SER A 127 -8.63 -13.48 25.26
N GLN A 128 -7.86 -14.04 26.20
CA GLN A 128 -6.43 -13.76 26.33
C GLN A 128 -5.63 -14.20 25.10
N LYS A 129 -5.98 -15.35 24.49
CA LYS A 129 -5.35 -15.83 23.27
C LYS A 129 -5.66 -14.91 22.08
N GLN A 130 -6.87 -14.36 22.01
CA GLN A 130 -7.24 -13.37 20.99
C GLN A 130 -6.45 -12.07 21.15
N GLU A 131 -6.23 -11.59 22.39
CA GLU A 131 -5.36 -10.45 22.66
C GLU A 131 -3.91 -10.70 22.21
N GLU A 132 -3.38 -11.91 22.41
CA GLU A 132 -2.03 -12.30 21.97
C GLU A 132 -1.91 -12.31 20.43
N ILE A 133 -2.91 -12.85 19.73
CA ILE A 133 -2.99 -12.82 18.25
C ILE A 133 -3.03 -11.38 17.76
N GLN A 134 -3.81 -10.52 18.42
CA GLN A 134 -3.93 -9.12 18.08
C GLN A 134 -2.60 -8.38 18.23
N GLN A 135 -1.90 -8.57 19.35
CA GLN A 135 -0.59 -7.97 19.58
C GLN A 135 0.44 -8.43 18.54
N ASN A 136 0.47 -9.72 18.21
CA ASN A 136 1.38 -10.23 17.18
C ASN A 136 1.04 -9.65 15.79
N SER A 137 -0.24 -9.61 15.42
CA SER A 137 -0.71 -9.00 14.16
C SER A 137 -0.27 -7.53 14.07
N MET A 138 -0.52 -6.73 15.11
CA MET A 138 -0.09 -5.34 15.18
C MET A 138 1.42 -5.17 15.01
N SER A 139 2.21 -6.00 15.70
CA SER A 139 3.67 -6.01 15.60
C SER A 139 4.14 -6.34 14.19
N ARG A 140 3.55 -7.37 13.57
CA ARG A 140 3.84 -7.78 12.19
C ARG A 140 3.60 -6.65 11.19
N HIS A 141 2.52 -5.90 11.36
CA HIS A 141 2.20 -4.76 10.49
C HIS A 141 3.14 -3.57 10.69
N ALA A 142 3.55 -3.32 11.94
CA ALA A 142 4.58 -2.33 12.20
C ALA A 142 5.91 -2.71 11.53
N LEU A 143 6.33 -3.98 11.60
CA LEU A 143 7.51 -4.51 10.93
C LEU A 143 7.44 -4.30 9.42
N VAL A 144 6.28 -4.64 8.83
CA VAL A 144 5.95 -4.41 7.43
C VAL A 144 6.14 -2.96 7.01
N ASN A 145 5.60 -2.02 7.78
CA ASN A 145 5.66 -0.60 7.46
C ASN A 145 7.10 -0.05 7.62
N ARG A 146 7.86 -0.63 8.55
CA ARG A 146 9.27 -0.29 8.78
C ARG A 146 10.16 -0.82 7.67
N LEU A 147 9.95 -2.07 7.25
CA LEU A 147 10.66 -2.71 6.14
C LEU A 147 10.57 -1.84 4.88
N GLU A 148 9.35 -1.48 4.47
CA GLU A 148 9.11 -0.63 3.31
C GLU A 148 9.75 0.76 3.48
N SER A 149 9.79 1.29 4.71
CA SER A 149 10.48 2.55 4.97
C SER A 149 11.99 2.44 4.77
N TYR A 150 12.61 1.32 5.14
CA TYR A 150 14.03 1.09 4.94
C TYR A 150 14.34 0.80 3.47
N GLU A 151 13.46 0.14 2.74
CA GLU A 151 13.55 -0.01 1.28
C GLU A 151 13.48 1.34 0.58
N GLU A 152 12.58 2.25 0.98
CA GLU A 152 12.57 3.63 0.46
C GLU A 152 13.88 4.39 0.81
N GLN A 153 14.40 4.25 2.04
CA GLN A 153 15.69 4.85 2.44
C GLN A 153 16.87 4.29 1.66
N LEU A 154 16.84 3.01 1.31
CA LEU A 154 17.85 2.37 0.50
C LEU A 154 17.95 3.03 -0.88
N GLU A 155 16.81 3.32 -1.51
CA GLU A 155 16.80 4.00 -2.82
C GLU A 155 17.39 5.40 -2.74
N PHE A 156 17.05 6.19 -1.71
CA PHE A 156 17.69 7.49 -1.48
C PHE A 156 19.22 7.37 -1.29
N ALA A 157 19.66 6.41 -0.47
CA ALA A 157 21.08 6.21 -0.19
C ALA A 157 21.85 5.76 -1.44
N ARG A 158 21.25 4.91 -2.29
CA ARG A 158 21.83 4.49 -3.57
C ARG A 158 22.04 5.67 -4.52
N VAL A 159 21.02 6.53 -4.67
CA VAL A 159 21.08 7.72 -5.53
C VAL A 159 22.17 8.68 -5.07
N GLU A 160 22.21 8.99 -3.77
CA GLU A 160 23.22 9.88 -3.20
C GLU A 160 24.64 9.32 -3.34
N ARG A 161 24.83 8.02 -3.10
CA ARG A 161 26.12 7.35 -3.30
C ARG A 161 26.61 7.52 -4.74
N ILE A 162 25.80 7.17 -5.74
CA ILE A 162 26.19 7.27 -7.15
C ILE A 162 26.48 8.72 -7.54
N ARG A 163 25.71 9.68 -7.00
CA ARG A 163 25.97 11.11 -7.18
C ARG A 163 27.34 11.51 -6.65
N ASN A 164 27.68 11.08 -5.44
CA ASN A 164 28.97 11.40 -4.79
C ASN A 164 30.15 10.71 -5.48
N GLU A 165 29.99 9.47 -5.92
CA GLU A 165 31.02 8.73 -6.67
C GLU A 165 31.30 9.34 -8.04
N PHE A 166 30.24 9.79 -8.74
CA PHE A 166 30.36 10.39 -10.06
C PHE A 166 30.92 11.82 -10.00
N ASN A 167 30.44 12.65 -9.06
CA ASN A 167 30.80 14.07 -8.93
C ASN A 167 32.15 14.30 -8.24
N ARG A 168 33.17 13.52 -8.62
CA ARG A 168 34.55 13.69 -8.14
C ARG A 168 35.40 14.46 -9.15
N VAL A 169 36.41 15.14 -8.63
CA VAL A 169 37.46 15.81 -9.42
C VAL A 169 38.62 14.83 -9.63
N GLY A 170 39.20 14.84 -10.82
CA GLY A 170 40.41 14.08 -11.12
C GLY A 170 41.18 14.65 -12.31
N SER A 171 42.36 14.09 -12.58
CA SER A 171 43.21 14.51 -13.69
C SER A 171 43.59 13.36 -14.61
N ILE A 172 43.50 13.57 -15.92
CA ILE A 172 43.95 12.62 -16.95
C ILE A 172 45.07 13.26 -17.77
N ASP A 173 46.14 12.48 -17.99
CA ASP A 173 47.19 12.83 -18.94
C ASP A 173 46.81 12.25 -20.31
N ALA A 174 46.42 13.11 -21.25
CA ALA A 174 46.00 12.72 -22.59
C ALA A 174 47.01 13.17 -23.63
N GLN A 175 47.62 12.20 -24.30
CA GLN A 175 48.47 12.44 -25.47
C GLN A 175 47.64 12.35 -26.75
N GLN A 176 47.80 13.34 -27.62
CA GLN A 176 47.21 13.35 -28.96
C GLN A 176 48.25 13.77 -30.00
N SER A 177 48.34 12.97 -31.06
CA SER A 177 49.10 13.31 -32.26
C SER A 177 48.14 13.66 -33.41
N LEU A 178 48.52 14.64 -34.23
CA LEU A 178 47.85 14.94 -35.49
C LEU A 178 48.85 15.42 -36.56
N THR A 179 48.50 15.22 -37.83
CA THR A 179 49.22 15.82 -38.95
C THR A 179 48.72 17.24 -39.19
N CYS A 180 49.61 18.22 -39.20
CA CYS A 180 49.23 19.60 -39.54
C CYS A 180 49.01 19.74 -41.06
N ALA A 181 47.93 20.39 -41.48
CA ALA A 181 47.74 20.69 -42.90
C ALA A 181 48.80 21.69 -43.37
N ARG A 182 49.26 21.58 -44.62
CA ARG A 182 50.25 22.51 -45.20
C ARG A 182 49.77 23.97 -45.24
N THR A 183 48.47 24.18 -45.12
CA THR A 183 47.80 25.49 -45.12
C THR A 183 47.51 26.02 -43.71
N ASP A 184 47.70 25.21 -42.65
CA ASP A 184 47.48 25.64 -41.28
C ASP A 184 48.67 26.45 -40.76
N THR A 185 48.41 27.43 -39.90
CA THR A 185 49.47 28.01 -39.05
C THR A 185 49.85 27.02 -37.95
N ILE A 186 51.08 27.09 -37.47
CA ILE A 186 51.54 26.24 -36.35
C ILE A 186 50.59 26.39 -35.16
N GLN A 187 50.28 27.61 -34.75
CA GLN A 187 49.36 27.89 -33.65
C GLN A 187 47.97 27.27 -33.84
N ALA A 188 47.40 27.32 -35.06
CA ALA A 188 46.12 26.68 -35.33
C ALA A 188 46.19 25.15 -35.22
N CYS A 189 47.30 24.54 -35.65
CA CYS A 189 47.52 23.10 -35.47
C CYS A 189 47.68 22.73 -33.99
N GLU A 190 48.42 23.53 -33.21
CA GLU A 190 48.60 23.31 -31.76
C GLU A 190 47.27 23.39 -31.00
N GLU A 191 46.45 24.40 -31.26
CA GLU A 191 45.14 24.55 -30.61
C GLU A 191 44.19 23.39 -30.97
N ARG A 192 44.21 22.92 -32.21
CA ARG A 192 43.46 21.72 -32.63
C ARG A 192 43.93 20.48 -31.87
N GLY A 193 45.25 20.30 -31.71
CA GLY A 193 45.81 19.22 -30.90
C GLY A 193 45.37 19.28 -29.45
N LYS A 194 45.42 20.47 -28.84
CA LYS A 194 44.95 20.68 -27.47
C LYS A 194 43.45 20.37 -27.34
N GLN A 195 42.63 20.78 -28.29
CA GLN A 195 41.19 20.49 -28.30
C GLN A 195 40.91 18.99 -28.37
N LEU A 196 41.57 18.28 -29.29
CA LEU A 196 41.42 16.83 -29.43
C LEU A 196 41.92 16.07 -28.19
N ALA A 197 43.04 16.49 -27.60
CA ALA A 197 43.53 15.91 -26.35
C ALA A 197 42.57 16.16 -25.17
N ARG A 198 41.92 17.34 -25.07
CA ARG A 198 40.86 17.59 -24.08
C ARG A 198 39.63 16.69 -24.30
N GLN A 199 39.22 16.49 -25.55
CA GLN A 199 38.11 15.57 -25.87
C GLN A 199 38.45 14.13 -25.50
N ARG A 200 39.67 13.67 -25.81
CA ARG A 200 40.18 12.36 -25.41
C ARG A 200 40.21 12.21 -23.88
N ALA A 201 40.78 13.20 -23.18
CA ALA A 201 40.82 13.21 -21.72
C ALA A 201 39.43 13.16 -21.10
N SER A 202 38.47 13.93 -21.64
CA SER A 202 37.08 13.94 -21.18
C SER A 202 36.44 12.56 -21.36
N ARG A 203 36.58 11.94 -22.55
CA ARG A 203 36.04 10.61 -22.84
C ARG A 203 36.64 9.53 -21.93
N GLU A 204 37.95 9.55 -21.74
CA GLU A 204 38.67 8.62 -20.88
C GLU A 204 38.27 8.79 -19.41
N PHE A 205 38.18 10.03 -18.93
CA PHE A 205 37.72 10.33 -17.57
C PHE A 205 36.27 9.88 -17.35
N THR A 206 35.36 10.18 -18.28
CA THR A 206 33.97 9.70 -18.18
C THR A 206 33.91 8.18 -18.14
N ASN A 207 34.66 7.48 -19.00
CA ASN A 207 34.71 6.01 -18.97
C ASN A 207 35.23 5.48 -17.63
N ASN A 208 36.27 6.10 -17.07
CA ASN A 208 36.82 5.73 -15.76
C ASN A 208 35.85 6.02 -14.62
N LEU A 209 35.06 7.11 -14.69
CA LEU A 209 34.00 7.38 -13.73
C LEU A 209 32.98 6.25 -13.73
N PHE A 210 32.37 5.95 -14.88
CA PHE A 210 31.37 4.89 -15.02
C PHE A 210 31.88 3.51 -14.61
N ALA A 211 33.10 3.16 -14.99
CA ALA A 211 33.71 1.88 -14.63
C ALA A 211 34.04 1.75 -13.13
N SER A 212 34.10 2.87 -12.40
CA SER A 212 34.43 2.89 -10.97
C SER A 212 33.23 3.08 -10.05
N LEU A 213 32.02 3.20 -10.61
CA LEU A 213 30.80 3.31 -9.82
C LEU A 213 30.51 1.98 -9.11
N SER A 214 29.95 2.04 -7.90
CA SER A 214 29.52 0.86 -7.14
C SER A 214 28.49 0.03 -7.90
N GLU A 215 27.65 0.67 -8.71
CA GLU A 215 26.60 0.06 -9.53
C GLU A 215 26.91 0.25 -11.03
N SER A 216 28.15 -0.03 -11.43
CA SER A 216 28.64 0.24 -12.78
C SER A 216 27.84 -0.48 -13.88
N GLU A 217 27.31 -1.67 -13.62
CA GLU A 217 26.59 -2.46 -14.62
C GLU A 217 25.33 -1.74 -15.11
N ILE A 218 24.42 -1.37 -14.20
CA ILE A 218 23.20 -0.64 -14.53
C ILE A 218 23.50 0.80 -14.99
N ALA A 219 24.49 1.47 -14.40
CA ALA A 219 24.85 2.83 -14.78
C ALA A 219 25.42 2.89 -16.21
N VAL A 220 26.22 1.89 -16.63
CA VAL A 220 26.74 1.82 -18.00
C VAL A 220 25.63 1.52 -19.00
N GLN A 221 24.67 0.65 -18.65
CA GLN A 221 23.51 0.36 -19.50
C GLN A 221 22.67 1.61 -19.78
N ASN A 222 22.49 2.48 -18.79
CA ASN A 222 21.66 3.68 -18.88
C ASN A 222 22.45 4.98 -19.13
N ARG A 223 23.72 4.87 -19.53
CA ARG A 223 24.63 6.00 -19.69
C ARG A 223 24.12 7.05 -20.67
N GLU A 224 23.62 6.64 -21.83
CA GLU A 224 23.15 7.56 -22.87
C GLU A 224 21.86 8.29 -22.45
N ALA A 225 20.94 7.57 -21.79
CA ALA A 225 19.67 8.11 -21.34
C ALA A 225 19.80 9.16 -20.22
N SER A 226 20.79 9.01 -19.34
CA SER A 226 20.96 9.91 -18.19
C SER A 226 21.51 11.30 -18.52
N GLY A 227 22.21 11.47 -19.64
CA GLY A 227 22.90 12.73 -19.95
C GLY A 227 24.00 13.12 -18.96
N ALA A 228 24.52 12.18 -18.17
CA ALA A 228 25.65 12.40 -17.26
C ALA A 228 26.87 12.94 -18.02
N SER A 229 27.52 13.98 -17.49
CA SER A 229 28.56 14.70 -18.23
C SER A 229 29.78 15.01 -17.37
N VAL A 230 30.84 15.52 -17.98
CA VAL A 230 32.06 15.94 -17.28
C VAL A 230 32.40 17.36 -17.67
N ARG A 231 32.89 18.15 -16.70
CA ARG A 231 33.31 19.53 -16.87
C ARG A 231 34.82 19.63 -16.78
N VAL A 232 35.45 20.29 -17.75
CA VAL A 232 36.88 20.62 -17.70
C VAL A 232 37.08 21.81 -16.75
N LEU A 233 37.84 21.62 -15.68
CA LEU A 233 38.21 22.68 -14.74
C LEU A 233 39.47 23.42 -15.20
N GLY A 234 40.43 22.68 -15.76
CA GLY A 234 41.71 23.23 -16.21
C GLY A 234 42.46 22.28 -17.14
N ALA A 235 43.37 22.82 -17.94
CA ALA A 235 44.24 22.02 -18.80
C ALA A 235 45.62 22.67 -18.93
N ARG A 236 46.68 21.91 -18.63
CA ARG A 236 48.07 22.36 -18.74
C ARG A 236 48.86 21.45 -19.67
N VAL A 237 49.70 22.03 -20.51
CA VAL A 237 50.60 21.28 -21.40
C VAL A 237 51.75 20.73 -20.55
N VAL A 238 51.92 19.41 -20.58
CA VAL A 238 53.04 18.73 -19.92
C VAL A 238 54.25 18.73 -20.86
N ASN A 239 54.03 18.32 -22.11
CA ASN A 239 54.99 18.47 -23.19
C ASN A 239 54.25 18.59 -24.54
N SER A 240 54.93 19.19 -25.52
CA SER A 240 54.44 19.27 -26.89
C SER A 240 55.61 19.43 -27.85
N GLY A 241 55.46 18.93 -29.07
CA GLY A 241 56.48 19.11 -30.09
C GLY A 241 56.12 18.48 -31.42
N PHE A 242 56.88 18.87 -32.44
CA PHE A 242 56.82 18.24 -33.75
C PHE A 242 57.74 17.01 -33.79
N SER A 243 57.20 15.89 -34.23
CA SER A 243 57.99 14.73 -34.70
C SER A 243 58.05 14.75 -36.22
N GLY A 244 59.06 14.10 -36.79
CA GLY A 244 59.36 14.14 -38.23
C GLY A 244 58.14 13.95 -39.15
N GLN A 245 58.23 14.49 -40.38
CA GLN A 245 57.16 14.48 -41.39
C GLN A 245 55.89 15.31 -41.06
N GLY A 246 55.97 16.31 -40.16
CA GLY A 246 54.89 17.29 -39.96
C GLY A 246 53.79 16.84 -39.00
N GLU A 247 54.10 15.87 -38.14
CA GLU A 247 53.23 15.41 -37.06
C GLU A 247 53.48 16.23 -35.79
N TYR A 248 52.41 16.75 -35.20
CA TYR A 248 52.45 17.46 -33.92
C TYR A 248 51.84 16.59 -32.84
N SER A 249 52.56 16.40 -31.74
CA SER A 249 52.11 15.68 -30.56
C SER A 249 52.02 16.64 -29.37
N VAL A 250 50.91 16.55 -28.62
CA VAL A 250 50.71 17.27 -27.37
C VAL A 250 50.26 16.31 -26.28
N ASN A 251 50.90 16.41 -25.12
CA ASN A 251 50.46 15.76 -23.90
C ASN A 251 49.88 16.82 -22.95
N LEU A 252 48.59 16.71 -22.67
CA LEU A 252 47.86 17.59 -21.77
C LEU A 252 47.52 16.86 -20.48
N ARG A 253 47.83 17.48 -19.34
CA ARG A 253 47.17 17.15 -18.07
C ARG A 253 45.89 17.96 -17.97
N VAL A 254 44.76 17.29 -17.99
CA VAL A 254 43.42 17.90 -17.93
C VAL A 254 42.78 17.55 -16.60
N GLU A 255 42.37 18.57 -15.86
CA GLU A 255 41.60 18.45 -14.62
C GLU A 255 40.10 18.52 -14.97
N LEU A 256 39.37 17.50 -14.54
CA LEU A 256 37.97 17.25 -14.90
C LEU A 256 37.16 16.95 -13.65
N GLU A 257 35.88 17.31 -13.69
CA GLU A 257 34.90 17.05 -12.64
C GLU A 257 33.68 16.36 -13.24
N GLY A 258 33.19 15.29 -12.62
CA GLY A 258 31.92 14.69 -13.00
C GLY A 258 30.74 15.62 -12.66
N GLN A 259 29.71 15.59 -13.50
CA GLN A 259 28.48 16.35 -13.32
C GLN A 259 27.28 15.41 -13.50
N LEU A 260 26.66 15.09 -12.37
CA LEU A 260 25.48 14.27 -12.24
C LEU A 260 24.55 14.90 -11.20
N ASN A 261 23.37 15.33 -11.63
CA ASN A 261 22.31 15.77 -10.70
C ASN A 261 21.44 14.57 -10.27
N GLY A 262 20.56 14.78 -9.28
CA GLY A 262 19.73 13.70 -8.74
C GLY A 262 18.84 13.02 -9.78
N ASN A 263 18.16 13.77 -10.65
CA ASN A 263 17.32 13.18 -11.71
C ASN A 263 18.13 12.30 -12.66
N GLN A 264 19.33 12.74 -13.04
CA GLN A 264 20.22 11.95 -13.89
C GLN A 264 20.72 10.70 -13.17
N ALA A 265 21.02 10.78 -11.87
CA ALA A 265 21.41 9.63 -11.06
C ALA A 265 20.28 8.59 -10.99
N CYS A 266 19.03 9.02 -10.87
CA CYS A 266 17.89 8.11 -10.92
C CYS A 266 17.66 7.48 -12.29
N THR A 267 17.82 8.24 -13.38
CA THR A 267 17.80 7.65 -14.74
C THR A 267 18.92 6.62 -14.91
N LEU A 268 20.11 6.85 -14.33
CA LEU A 268 21.20 5.86 -14.34
C LEU A 268 20.84 4.57 -13.61
N LEU A 269 20.13 4.67 -12.49
CA LEU A 269 19.77 3.55 -11.63
C LEU A 269 18.39 2.94 -11.92
N GLN A 270 17.64 3.51 -12.87
CA GLN A 270 16.22 3.19 -13.11
C GLN A 270 15.35 3.30 -11.86
N ILE A 271 15.65 4.31 -11.03
CA ILE A 271 14.93 4.62 -9.80
C ILE A 271 13.89 5.70 -10.09
N ASP A 272 12.75 5.64 -9.39
CA ASP A 272 11.69 6.64 -9.51
C ASP A 272 12.18 8.06 -9.16
N SER A 273 11.77 9.05 -9.95
CA SER A 273 12.12 10.47 -9.78
C SER A 273 11.89 11.05 -8.36
N ARG A 274 11.02 10.45 -7.54
CA ARG A 274 10.75 10.87 -6.16
C ARG A 274 11.97 10.79 -5.25
N TYR A 275 12.90 9.88 -5.53
CA TYR A 275 14.09 9.66 -4.71
C TYR A 275 15.25 10.62 -5.04
N CYS A 276 15.02 11.53 -5.98
CA CYS A 276 16.08 12.20 -6.75
C CYS A 276 16.15 13.71 -6.50
N SER A 277 15.29 14.21 -5.62
CA SER A 277 15.06 15.65 -5.48
C SER A 277 15.99 16.32 -4.46
N ASP A 278 16.71 17.34 -4.92
CA ASP A 278 17.45 18.30 -4.07
C ASP A 278 16.49 19.36 -3.52
N GLY A 279 15.69 19.03 -2.49
CA GLY A 279 15.08 19.98 -1.53
C GLY A 279 14.45 21.31 -2.03
N THR A 280 14.15 21.46 -3.31
CA THR A 280 13.70 22.72 -3.92
C THR A 280 12.63 22.44 -4.96
N ASN A 281 11.50 23.13 -4.78
CA ASN A 281 10.34 23.16 -5.65
C ASN A 281 10.69 23.03 -7.13
N ARG A 282 10.00 22.13 -7.86
CA ARG A 282 9.26 22.51 -9.07
C ARG A 282 8.34 21.44 -9.64
N THR A 283 7.27 22.01 -10.18
CA THR A 283 6.20 21.50 -11.03
C THR A 283 6.63 20.47 -12.07
N ALA A 284 5.82 19.42 -12.18
CA ALA A 284 5.95 18.34 -13.16
C ALA A 284 5.56 18.81 -14.58
N GLU A 285 6.43 18.51 -15.55
CA GLU A 285 6.07 18.43 -16.97
C GLU A 285 6.36 17.01 -17.47
N ASN A 286 5.28 16.41 -17.97
CA ASN A 286 5.11 15.43 -19.04
C ASN A 286 6.13 14.29 -19.23
N ALA A 287 5.61 13.08 -19.09
CA ALA A 287 6.14 11.88 -19.73
C ALA A 287 5.22 11.47 -20.88
N GLU A 288 5.75 11.46 -22.11
CA GLU A 288 5.28 10.60 -23.18
C GLU A 288 6.30 9.47 -23.36
N ALA A 289 5.77 8.25 -23.49
CA ALA A 289 6.11 7.24 -24.49
C ALA A 289 6.18 5.84 -23.88
N ALA A 290 5.16 5.04 -24.18
CA ALA A 290 5.30 3.59 -24.25
C ALA A 290 4.97 3.17 -25.68
N ALA A 291 5.98 2.62 -26.36
CA ALA A 291 5.84 1.92 -27.62
C ALA A 291 5.78 0.41 -27.32
N GLY A 292 4.93 -0.31 -28.05
CA GLY A 292 4.83 -1.77 -27.94
C GLY A 292 3.72 -2.34 -28.83
N ASP A 293 4.09 -2.59 -30.07
CA ASP A 293 3.41 -3.23 -31.21
C ASP A 293 2.36 -4.33 -30.91
N ASP A 294 1.19 -4.20 -31.54
CA ASP A 294 0.60 -5.21 -32.43
C ASP A 294 -0.41 -4.49 -33.34
N GLY A 295 0.09 -3.89 -34.42
CA GLY A 295 -0.65 -3.00 -35.34
C GLY A 295 -1.82 -3.61 -36.13
N VAL A 296 -2.34 -4.78 -35.75
CA VAL A 296 -3.51 -5.39 -36.39
C VAL A 296 -4.75 -5.06 -35.58
N LEU A 297 -5.55 -4.13 -36.10
CA LEU A 297 -6.85 -3.78 -35.51
C LEU A 297 -7.94 -4.69 -36.09
N TYR A 298 -8.77 -5.27 -35.23
CA TYR A 298 -9.95 -6.04 -35.59
C TYR A 298 -11.22 -5.21 -35.36
N GLN A 299 -12.16 -5.34 -36.30
CA GLN A 299 -13.44 -4.66 -36.20
C GLN A 299 -14.32 -5.35 -35.15
N LEU A 300 -14.75 -4.60 -34.14
CA LEU A 300 -15.79 -5.02 -33.19
C LEU A 300 -17.07 -4.24 -33.48
N THR A 301 -18.18 -4.95 -33.64
CA THR A 301 -19.52 -4.38 -33.72
C THR A 301 -20.31 -4.76 -32.49
N VAL A 302 -20.76 -3.79 -31.72
CA VAL A 302 -21.59 -4.00 -30.52
C VAL A 302 -23.01 -3.54 -30.81
N ARG A 303 -23.97 -4.41 -30.53
CA ARG A 303 -25.41 -4.12 -30.67
C ARG A 303 -26.15 -4.52 -29.42
N SER A 304 -27.20 -3.78 -29.12
CA SER A 304 -28.12 -4.06 -28.03
C SER A 304 -29.55 -4.13 -28.53
N ASN A 305 -30.42 -4.79 -27.76
CA ASN A 305 -31.86 -4.75 -27.94
C ASN A 305 -32.49 -3.39 -27.53
N VAL A 306 -31.72 -2.49 -26.91
CA VAL A 306 -32.18 -1.16 -26.48
C VAL A 306 -31.33 -0.04 -27.11
N TYR A 307 -31.99 1.04 -27.55
CA TYR A 307 -31.34 2.25 -28.11
C TYR A 307 -30.87 3.21 -27.01
N ASP A 308 -29.94 4.14 -27.28
CA ASP A 308 -29.39 5.09 -26.29
C ASP A 308 -28.82 4.41 -25.03
N ASP A 309 -28.17 3.27 -25.20
CA ASP A 309 -27.34 2.62 -24.19
C ASP A 309 -25.91 3.17 -24.20
N GLU A 310 -25.06 2.75 -23.27
CA GLU A 310 -23.66 3.14 -23.19
C GLU A 310 -22.76 1.90 -23.15
N VAL A 311 -21.80 1.84 -24.07
CA VAL A 311 -20.86 0.73 -24.24
C VAL A 311 -19.52 1.11 -23.64
N PHE A 312 -19.06 0.31 -22.68
CA PHE A 312 -17.74 0.39 -22.08
C PHE A 312 -16.85 -0.73 -22.60
N ILE A 313 -15.62 -0.39 -22.99
CA ILE A 313 -14.61 -1.34 -23.46
C ILE A 313 -13.39 -1.18 -22.57
N ASN A 314 -13.05 -2.24 -21.85
CA ASN A 314 -12.01 -2.24 -20.81
C ASN A 314 -12.21 -1.11 -19.78
N GLY A 315 -13.48 -0.81 -19.44
CA GLY A 315 -13.85 0.23 -18.47
C GLY A 315 -13.85 1.67 -18.99
N VAL A 316 -13.63 1.89 -20.29
CA VAL A 316 -13.70 3.22 -20.94
C VAL A 316 -14.96 3.32 -21.79
N SER A 317 -15.72 4.43 -21.70
CA SER A 317 -16.94 4.64 -22.50
C SER A 317 -16.62 4.99 -23.96
N TYR A 318 -17.33 4.36 -24.89
CA TYR A 318 -17.22 4.58 -26.34
C TYR A 318 -18.55 5.05 -26.99
N GLY A 319 -19.54 5.41 -26.18
CA GLY A 319 -20.86 5.87 -26.66
C GLY A 319 -21.87 4.73 -26.81
N SER A 320 -22.90 4.93 -27.63
CA SER A 320 -24.09 4.07 -27.68
C SER A 320 -24.11 3.08 -28.85
N THR A 321 -24.87 1.98 -28.71
CA THR A 321 -25.10 1.05 -29.81
C THR A 321 -26.07 1.61 -30.87
N PRO A 322 -25.97 1.18 -32.15
CA PRO A 322 -24.97 0.27 -32.71
C PRO A 322 -23.60 0.94 -32.81
N LEU A 323 -22.60 0.32 -32.17
CA LEU A 323 -21.24 0.85 -32.09
C LEU A 323 -20.33 -0.02 -32.96
N GLN A 324 -19.52 0.61 -33.81
CA GLN A 324 -18.53 -0.07 -34.66
C GLN A 324 -17.19 0.64 -34.49
N LEU A 325 -16.19 -0.10 -34.03
CA LEU A 325 -14.85 0.42 -33.82
C LEU A 325 -13.78 -0.63 -34.14
N MET A 326 -12.53 -0.18 -34.13
CA MET A 326 -11.34 -0.98 -34.42
C MET A 326 -10.52 -1.10 -33.13
N LEU A 327 -10.31 -2.32 -32.63
CA LEU A 327 -9.57 -2.60 -31.41
C LEU A 327 -8.35 -3.48 -31.73
N PRO A 328 -7.26 -3.39 -30.96
CA PRO A 328 -6.10 -4.25 -31.14
C PRO A 328 -6.46 -5.73 -30.94
N ALA A 329 -5.59 -6.61 -31.44
CA ALA A 329 -5.65 -8.04 -31.14
C ALA A 329 -5.51 -8.26 -29.63
N GLY A 330 -6.39 -9.06 -29.01
CA GLY A 330 -6.30 -9.31 -27.57
C GLY A 330 -7.64 -9.60 -26.89
N GLU A 331 -7.60 -9.78 -25.58
CA GLU A 331 -8.80 -9.93 -24.75
C GLU A 331 -9.35 -8.55 -24.39
N HIS A 332 -10.65 -8.36 -24.62
CA HIS A 332 -11.35 -7.12 -24.26
C HIS A 332 -12.60 -7.45 -23.44
N ASP A 333 -12.84 -6.67 -22.39
CA ASP A 333 -14.07 -6.71 -21.61
C ASP A 333 -15.06 -5.68 -22.18
N ILE A 334 -16.18 -6.16 -22.70
CA ILE A 334 -17.24 -5.33 -23.27
C ILE A 334 -18.41 -5.33 -22.30
N VAL A 335 -18.79 -4.15 -21.81
CA VAL A 335 -19.94 -3.96 -20.92
C VAL A 335 -20.91 -3.03 -21.63
N VAL A 336 -22.19 -3.40 -21.69
CA VAL A 336 -23.25 -2.54 -22.21
C VAL A 336 -24.20 -2.25 -21.07
N SER A 337 -24.44 -0.97 -20.80
CA SER A 337 -25.30 -0.52 -19.71
C SER A 337 -26.29 0.54 -20.20
N LYS A 338 -27.47 0.62 -19.59
CA LYS A 338 -28.43 1.68 -19.88
C LYS A 338 -29.25 1.99 -18.63
N HIS A 339 -29.57 3.27 -18.44
CA HIS A 339 -30.48 3.73 -17.40
C HIS A 339 -31.83 2.98 -17.44
N GLY A 340 -32.24 2.37 -16.31
CA GLY A 340 -33.45 1.54 -16.21
C GLY A 340 -33.33 0.14 -16.83
N PHE A 341 -32.11 -0.34 -17.12
CA PHE A 341 -31.82 -1.68 -17.64
C PHE A 341 -30.65 -2.34 -16.88
N GLU A 342 -30.70 -3.67 -16.69
CA GLU A 342 -29.60 -4.44 -16.10
C GLU A 342 -28.50 -4.52 -17.14
N GLY A 343 -27.30 -4.06 -16.77
CA GLY A 343 -26.13 -4.10 -17.65
C GLY A 343 -25.69 -5.53 -17.90
N ASP A 344 -25.18 -5.80 -19.09
CA ASP A 344 -24.65 -7.10 -19.48
C ASP A 344 -23.18 -6.96 -19.89
N SER A 345 -22.38 -8.01 -19.66
CA SER A 345 -20.94 -7.97 -19.90
C SER A 345 -20.41 -9.25 -20.49
N GLN A 346 -19.50 -9.12 -21.45
CA GLN A 346 -18.88 -10.24 -22.13
C GLN A 346 -17.39 -9.97 -22.35
N ARG A 347 -16.55 -10.93 -21.97
CA ARG A 347 -15.12 -10.95 -22.32
C ARG A 347 -14.94 -11.57 -23.71
N VAL A 348 -14.23 -10.90 -24.60
CA VAL A 348 -14.04 -11.31 -25.99
C VAL A 348 -12.58 -11.26 -26.41
N SER A 349 -12.08 -12.39 -26.92
CA SER A 349 -10.80 -12.46 -27.63
C SER A 349 -10.97 -11.97 -29.07
N LEU A 350 -10.30 -10.89 -29.46
CA LEU A 350 -10.28 -10.35 -30.82
C LEU A 350 -9.08 -10.90 -31.58
N ARG A 351 -9.35 -11.82 -32.50
CA ARG A 351 -8.40 -12.36 -33.50
C ARG A 351 -8.95 -12.27 -34.94
N GLU A 352 -10.18 -11.79 -35.06
CA GLU A 352 -10.94 -11.59 -36.28
C GLU A 352 -12.06 -10.59 -35.98
N ALA A 353 -12.75 -10.10 -37.02
CA ALA A 353 -13.89 -9.21 -36.84
C ALA A 353 -15.03 -9.93 -36.10
N LYS A 354 -15.57 -9.31 -35.04
CA LYS A 354 -16.63 -9.90 -34.22
C LYS A 354 -17.83 -8.97 -34.10
N THR A 355 -19.01 -9.57 -34.01
CA THR A 355 -20.25 -8.86 -33.67
C THR A 355 -20.80 -9.45 -32.38
N LEU A 356 -20.97 -8.61 -31.37
CA LEU A 356 -21.60 -8.95 -30.11
C LEU A 356 -23.01 -8.37 -30.06
N ARG A 357 -23.94 -9.15 -29.52
CA ARG A 357 -25.32 -8.73 -29.27
C ARG A 357 -25.63 -8.92 -27.79
N PHE A 358 -26.03 -7.84 -27.15
CA PHE A 358 -26.41 -7.79 -25.75
C PHE A 358 -27.93 -7.67 -25.64
N GLU A 359 -28.51 -8.41 -24.70
CA GLU A 359 -29.94 -8.34 -24.38
C GLU A 359 -30.10 -7.81 -22.96
N LEU A 360 -30.33 -6.51 -22.84
CA LEU A 360 -30.53 -5.86 -21.54
C LEU A 360 -31.97 -6.07 -21.08
N ALA A 361 -32.15 -6.59 -19.87
CA ALA A 361 -33.44 -6.66 -19.18
C ALA A 361 -33.76 -5.30 -18.54
N ARG A 362 -35.04 -4.92 -18.41
CA ARG A 362 -35.41 -3.70 -17.66
C ARG A 362 -35.04 -3.87 -16.20
N SER A 363 -34.21 -2.97 -15.69
CA SER A 363 -33.85 -2.86 -14.28
C SER A 363 -34.82 -1.91 -13.60
N ASN A 364 -35.09 -2.18 -12.33
CA ASN A 364 -35.76 -1.22 -11.45
C ASN A 364 -34.81 -0.10 -10.98
N ASN A 365 -33.53 -0.11 -11.39
CA ASN A 365 -32.50 0.82 -10.91
C ASN A 365 -32.51 2.16 -11.67
N VAL A 366 -32.51 3.24 -10.90
CA VAL A 366 -32.72 4.64 -11.33
C VAL A 366 -31.39 5.41 -11.51
N PHE A 367 -30.24 4.75 -11.35
CA PHE A 367 -28.94 5.44 -11.30
C PHE A 367 -28.21 5.47 -12.64
N THR A 368 -27.48 6.55 -12.88
CA THR A 368 -26.52 6.70 -14.00
C THR A 368 -25.07 6.66 -13.50
N THR A 369 -24.16 6.08 -14.28
CA THR A 369 -22.73 6.04 -13.92
C THR A 369 -22.18 7.43 -13.67
N GLY A 370 -21.44 7.62 -12.57
CA GLY A 370 -20.88 8.92 -12.19
C GLY A 370 -21.88 9.91 -11.59
N GLU A 371 -23.17 9.53 -11.49
CA GLU A 371 -24.16 10.33 -10.77
C GLU A 371 -23.77 10.47 -9.31
N ARG A 372 -23.91 11.70 -8.78
CA ARG A 372 -23.73 11.98 -7.36
C ARG A 372 -25.07 11.83 -6.66
N ILE A 373 -25.12 10.98 -5.64
CA ILE A 373 -26.31 10.78 -4.82
C ILE A 373 -25.97 11.03 -3.35
N GLN A 374 -26.96 11.48 -2.60
CA GLN A 374 -26.83 11.71 -1.16
C GLN A 374 -28.20 11.52 -0.53
N ASP A 375 -28.28 10.64 0.46
CA ASP A 375 -29.52 10.40 1.19
C ASP A 375 -29.71 11.45 2.29
N ALA A 376 -30.96 11.82 2.55
CA ALA A 376 -31.32 12.65 3.69
C ALA A 376 -31.34 11.80 4.97
N LEU A 377 -30.74 12.33 6.04
CA LEU A 377 -30.87 11.78 7.39
C LEU A 377 -31.94 12.55 8.17
N TYR A 378 -32.31 12.04 9.33
CA TYR A 378 -33.26 12.71 10.22
C TYR A 378 -32.73 14.10 10.66
N GLY A 379 -33.59 15.12 10.63
CA GLY A 379 -33.26 16.46 11.14
C GLY A 379 -32.43 17.35 10.19
N GLU A 380 -32.61 17.22 8.87
CA GLU A 380 -31.88 17.96 7.81
C GLU A 380 -30.38 17.62 7.68
N ALA A 381 -29.87 16.69 8.51
CA ALA A 381 -28.54 16.12 8.33
C ALA A 381 -28.45 15.35 7.00
N LYS A 382 -27.25 15.30 6.43
CA LYS A 382 -27.01 14.67 5.14
C LYS A 382 -26.15 13.42 5.31
N GLY A 383 -26.54 12.36 4.63
CA GLY A 383 -25.74 11.14 4.57
C GLY A 383 -24.43 11.35 3.81
N PRO A 384 -23.59 10.31 3.73
CA PRO A 384 -22.37 10.34 2.93
C PRO A 384 -22.65 10.74 1.47
N ASP A 385 -21.80 11.59 0.90
CA ASP A 385 -21.80 11.83 -0.54
C ASP A 385 -21.37 10.54 -1.24
N LEU A 386 -22.16 10.08 -2.20
CA LEU A 386 -21.88 8.87 -2.98
C LEU A 386 -21.75 9.21 -4.46
N VAL A 387 -20.94 8.43 -5.16
CA VAL A 387 -20.86 8.43 -6.63
C VAL A 387 -21.19 7.03 -7.15
N ILE A 388 -22.00 6.95 -8.19
CA ILE A 388 -22.42 5.69 -8.77
C ILE A 388 -21.27 5.06 -9.57
N VAL A 389 -20.83 3.89 -9.10
CA VAL A 389 -19.81 3.05 -9.73
C VAL A 389 -20.51 2.05 -10.65
N PRO A 390 -20.04 1.87 -11.91
CA PRO A 390 -20.69 0.99 -12.87
C PRO A 390 -20.50 -0.48 -12.50
N ALA A 391 -21.36 -1.34 -13.02
CA ALA A 391 -21.10 -2.79 -13.05
C ALA A 391 -19.92 -3.07 -13.99
N GLY A 392 -19.19 -4.16 -13.74
CA GLY A 392 -18.03 -4.50 -14.56
C GLY A 392 -17.20 -5.63 -13.99
N ARG A 393 -15.97 -5.78 -14.51
CA ARG A 393 -15.05 -6.83 -14.09
C ARG A 393 -13.80 -6.21 -13.51
N ALA A 394 -13.55 -6.50 -12.23
CA ALA A 394 -12.40 -6.02 -11.49
C ALA A 394 -11.22 -6.98 -11.60
N GLN A 395 -10.03 -6.44 -11.83
CA GLN A 395 -8.76 -7.17 -11.70
C GLN A 395 -8.15 -6.84 -10.34
N VAL A 396 -8.44 -7.70 -9.37
CA VAL A 396 -8.08 -7.50 -7.96
C VAL A 396 -6.74 -8.19 -7.67
N GLY A 397 -5.80 -7.44 -7.13
CA GLY A 397 -4.41 -7.88 -6.93
C GLY A 397 -3.41 -7.03 -7.70
N ASP A 398 -2.14 -7.34 -7.47
CA ASP A 398 -1.02 -6.60 -8.04
C ASP A 398 -0.74 -7.05 -9.48
N GLN A 399 -0.96 -6.14 -10.44
CA GLN A 399 -0.72 -6.38 -11.86
C GLN A 399 0.68 -5.95 -12.32
N THR A 400 1.43 -5.26 -11.46
CA THR A 400 2.76 -4.70 -11.80
C THR A 400 3.89 -5.65 -11.42
N GLY A 401 3.66 -6.54 -10.45
CA GLY A 401 4.69 -7.43 -9.89
C GLY A 401 5.56 -6.76 -8.82
N GLU A 402 5.26 -5.52 -8.43
CA GLU A 402 5.97 -4.77 -7.38
C GLU A 402 5.36 -4.97 -5.98
N GLY A 403 4.23 -5.66 -5.90
CA GLY A 403 3.51 -5.92 -4.67
C GLY A 403 3.98 -7.14 -3.91
N ARG A 404 3.40 -7.32 -2.73
CA ARG A 404 3.76 -8.42 -1.84
C ARG A 404 3.09 -9.73 -2.25
N ALA A 405 3.60 -10.84 -1.70
CA ALA A 405 3.07 -12.18 -1.97
C ALA A 405 1.57 -12.31 -1.68
N ASN A 406 1.04 -11.62 -0.67
CA ASN A 406 -0.40 -11.64 -0.33
C ASN A 406 -1.29 -10.84 -1.29
N GLU A 407 -0.70 -10.10 -2.23
CA GLU A 407 -1.39 -9.38 -3.30
C GLU A 407 -1.52 -10.20 -4.59
N GLN A 408 -0.92 -11.39 -4.60
CA GLN A 408 -0.93 -12.36 -5.69
C GLN A 408 -1.79 -13.60 -5.32
N PRO A 409 -2.30 -14.35 -6.31
CA PRO A 409 -2.37 -13.99 -7.73
C PRO A 409 -3.45 -12.93 -8.00
N VAL A 410 -3.34 -12.23 -9.14
CA VAL A 410 -4.42 -11.40 -9.67
C VAL A 410 -5.65 -12.25 -9.95
N ARG A 411 -6.80 -11.82 -9.40
CA ARG A 411 -8.09 -12.48 -9.56
C ARG A 411 -9.05 -11.60 -10.34
N SER A 412 -9.77 -12.21 -11.29
CA SER A 412 -10.84 -11.53 -12.02
C SER A 412 -12.17 -11.71 -11.29
N VAL A 413 -12.76 -10.62 -10.83
CA VAL A 413 -14.00 -10.61 -10.02
C VAL A 413 -15.09 -9.87 -10.77
N LEU A 414 -16.29 -10.44 -10.85
CA LEU A 414 -17.45 -9.78 -11.44
C LEU A 414 -18.11 -8.88 -10.39
N ILE A 415 -18.23 -7.58 -10.71
CA ILE A 415 -19.07 -6.61 -10.01
C ILE A 415 -20.39 -6.57 -10.78
N GLY A 416 -21.35 -7.41 -10.36
CA GLY A 416 -22.56 -7.69 -11.15
C GLY A 416 -23.57 -6.54 -11.21
N GLU A 417 -23.51 -5.61 -10.25
CA GLU A 417 -24.47 -4.51 -10.13
C GLU A 417 -23.75 -3.19 -9.88
N MET A 418 -24.38 -2.10 -10.31
CA MET A 418 -23.97 -0.74 -9.97
C MET A 418 -24.20 -0.50 -8.49
N PHE A 419 -23.39 0.36 -7.88
CA PHE A 419 -23.55 0.73 -6.47
C PHE A 419 -23.04 2.15 -6.24
N GLY A 420 -23.58 2.84 -5.23
CA GLY A 420 -23.04 4.12 -4.79
C GLY A 420 -21.82 3.89 -3.90
N MET A 421 -20.67 4.46 -4.27
CA MET A 421 -19.46 4.46 -3.45
C MET A 421 -19.30 5.80 -2.75
N GLY A 422 -18.97 5.79 -1.45
CA GLY A 422 -18.59 6.99 -0.71
C GLY A 422 -17.52 7.78 -1.45
N VAL A 423 -17.82 9.04 -1.80
CA VAL A 423 -16.87 9.96 -2.46
C VAL A 423 -15.63 10.16 -1.59
N PHE A 424 -15.83 10.19 -0.28
CA PHE A 424 -14.82 10.37 0.75
C PHE A 424 -14.88 9.21 1.76
N PRO A 425 -13.79 8.97 2.52
CA PRO A 425 -13.89 8.24 3.78
C PRO A 425 -14.93 8.89 4.71
N VAL A 426 -15.54 8.11 5.60
CA VAL A 426 -16.48 8.63 6.59
C VAL A 426 -15.77 9.66 7.46
N THR A 427 -16.37 10.84 7.58
CA THR A 427 -15.78 11.96 8.29
C THR A 427 -16.09 11.94 9.79
N VAL A 428 -15.31 12.67 10.58
CA VAL A 428 -15.56 12.86 12.03
C VAL A 428 -16.93 13.49 12.27
N GLU A 429 -17.39 14.39 11.41
CA GLU A 429 -18.72 15.00 11.51
C GLU A 429 -19.83 13.97 11.29
N GLN A 430 -19.77 13.18 10.21
CA GLN A 430 -20.75 12.13 9.93
C GLN A 430 -20.80 11.07 11.03
N PHE A 431 -19.63 10.66 11.54
CA PHE A 431 -19.57 9.70 12.65
C PHE A 431 -20.10 10.31 13.96
N ARG A 432 -19.93 11.62 14.17
CA ARG A 432 -20.51 12.32 15.32
C ARG A 432 -22.03 12.34 15.26
N ASP A 433 -22.62 12.49 14.08
CA ASP A 433 -24.08 12.42 13.91
C ASP A 433 -24.62 11.04 14.28
N PHE A 434 -23.93 9.97 13.85
CA PHE A 434 -24.23 8.59 14.28
C PHE A 434 -24.23 8.47 15.81
N VAL A 435 -23.13 8.89 16.46
CA VAL A 435 -23.00 8.78 17.92
C VAL A 435 -24.03 9.65 18.64
N ALA A 436 -24.34 10.85 18.12
CA ALA A 436 -25.37 11.71 18.71
C ALA A 436 -26.78 11.12 18.58
N ALA A 437 -27.08 10.41 17.48
CA ALA A 437 -28.38 9.79 17.24
C ALA A 437 -28.60 8.50 18.02
N THR A 438 -27.53 7.76 18.33
CA THR A 438 -27.61 6.39 18.88
C THR A 438 -27.05 6.25 20.29
N GLU A 439 -26.35 7.27 20.80
CA GLU A 439 -25.56 7.20 22.03
C GLU A 439 -24.48 6.10 22.00
N TYR A 440 -24.04 5.71 20.80
CA TYR A 440 -23.07 4.64 20.61
C TYR A 440 -21.73 4.94 21.30
N VAL A 441 -21.17 3.92 21.95
CA VAL A 441 -19.85 3.95 22.57
C VAL A 441 -18.97 3.02 21.75
N THR A 442 -17.83 3.51 21.24
CA THR A 442 -16.99 2.67 20.37
C THR A 442 -16.19 1.65 21.17
N GLU A 443 -15.68 0.62 20.51
CA GLU A 443 -14.79 -0.35 21.17
C GLU A 443 -13.51 0.31 21.72
N ALA A 444 -13.02 1.39 21.10
CA ALA A 444 -11.93 2.18 21.65
C ALA A 444 -12.30 2.84 22.99
N GLU A 445 -13.55 3.26 23.16
CA GLU A 445 -14.08 3.83 24.40
C GLU A 445 -14.40 2.74 25.45
N MET A 446 -14.89 1.56 25.04
CA MET A 446 -15.19 0.43 25.95
C MET A 446 -13.94 -0.34 26.40
N ALA A 447 -13.14 -0.79 25.45
CA ALA A 447 -11.99 -1.68 25.64
C ALA A 447 -10.65 -0.92 25.72
N ARG A 448 -10.71 0.40 25.95
CA ARG A 448 -9.60 1.31 26.28
C ARG A 448 -8.47 1.32 25.28
N GLY A 449 -8.64 2.10 24.22
CA GLY A 449 -7.51 2.68 23.52
C GLY A 449 -7.51 2.47 22.04
N CYS A 450 -6.44 2.95 21.42
CA CYS A 450 -6.23 2.89 19.99
C CYS A 450 -4.73 2.85 19.71
N ALA A 451 -4.33 2.09 18.70
CA ALA A 451 -2.94 1.98 18.29
C ALA A 451 -2.50 3.23 17.51
N ALA A 452 -1.22 3.58 17.65
CA ALA A 452 -0.58 4.62 16.86
C ALA A 452 0.84 4.21 16.48
N ILE A 453 1.28 4.57 15.27
CA ILE A 453 2.69 4.41 14.91
C ILE A 453 3.50 5.56 15.54
N ASN A 454 4.51 5.22 16.33
CA ASN A 454 5.42 6.19 16.93
C ASN A 454 6.47 6.69 15.92
N GLY A 455 7.30 7.66 16.32
CA GLY A 455 8.34 8.24 15.46
C GLY A 455 9.42 7.25 14.98
N GLU A 456 9.53 6.08 15.62
CA GLU A 456 10.45 5.01 15.23
C GLU A 456 9.80 3.98 14.30
N GLY A 457 8.52 4.13 13.94
CA GLY A 457 7.77 3.19 13.11
C GLY A 457 7.18 1.99 13.87
N ARG A 458 7.17 2.00 15.20
CA ARG A 458 6.56 0.94 16.02
C ARG A 458 5.11 1.25 16.33
N SER A 459 4.26 0.23 16.36
CA SER A 459 2.88 0.36 16.82
C SER A 459 2.84 0.37 18.35
N GLU A 460 2.26 1.42 18.92
CA GLU A 460 2.08 1.60 20.37
C GLU A 460 0.59 1.70 20.69
N TRP A 461 0.15 0.93 21.68
CA TRP A 461 -1.21 0.99 22.19
C TRP A 461 -1.35 2.10 23.22
N SER A 462 -2.36 2.96 23.05
CA SER A 462 -2.63 4.09 23.94
C SER A 462 -4.04 3.98 24.50
N ALA A 463 -4.16 3.69 25.81
CA ALA A 463 -5.45 3.42 26.46
C ALA A 463 -6.41 4.62 26.54
N ASP A 464 -5.87 5.83 26.36
CA ASP A 464 -6.55 7.12 26.40
C ASP A 464 -7.01 7.63 25.02
N ARG A 465 -6.68 6.90 23.95
CA ARG A 465 -7.02 7.29 22.59
C ARG A 465 -8.31 6.66 22.10
N ASN A 466 -9.11 7.46 21.40
CA ASN A 466 -10.34 7.04 20.73
C ASN A 466 -10.62 8.00 19.55
N TRP A 467 -11.76 7.85 18.88
CA TRP A 467 -12.12 8.67 17.72
C TRP A 467 -12.27 10.17 18.03
N ARG A 468 -12.55 10.55 19.29
CA ARG A 468 -12.63 11.95 19.75
C ARG A 468 -11.26 12.53 20.11
N ASN A 469 -10.34 11.66 20.52
CA ASN A 469 -8.97 12.00 20.92
C ASN A 469 -7.95 11.00 20.32
N PRO A 470 -7.66 11.08 19.00
CA PRO A 470 -6.79 10.11 18.33
C PRO A 470 -5.27 10.38 18.52
N GLY A 471 -4.93 11.42 19.30
CA GLY A 471 -3.56 11.88 19.53
C GLY A 471 -3.08 12.98 18.57
N PHE A 472 -4.00 13.60 17.82
CA PHE A 472 -3.77 14.80 17.01
C PHE A 472 -5.07 15.59 16.83
N GLU A 473 -4.96 16.86 16.46
CA GLU A 473 -6.12 17.70 16.18
C GLU A 473 -6.84 17.27 14.90
N GLN A 474 -8.15 17.02 15.01
CA GLN A 474 -9.05 16.70 13.90
C GLN A 474 -10.16 17.74 13.78
N ASN A 475 -10.51 18.11 12.55
CA ASN A 475 -11.72 18.89 12.26
C ASN A 475 -12.86 17.96 11.80
N GLY A 476 -14.07 18.51 11.61
CA GLY A 476 -15.24 17.73 11.18
C GLY A 476 -15.03 17.00 9.85
N ASN A 477 -14.26 17.59 8.93
CA ASN A 477 -13.98 17.05 7.60
C ASN A 477 -12.79 16.08 7.56
N ALA A 478 -12.13 15.79 8.69
CA ALA A 478 -11.11 14.76 8.75
C ALA A 478 -11.79 13.38 8.68
N PRO A 479 -11.13 12.35 8.13
CA PRO A 479 -11.63 10.99 8.25
C PRO A 479 -11.71 10.58 9.71
N VAL A 480 -12.78 9.89 10.10
CA VAL A 480 -12.88 9.26 11.42
C VAL A 480 -11.82 8.16 11.52
N VAL A 481 -11.14 8.09 12.67
CA VAL A 481 -10.13 7.07 12.96
C VAL A 481 -10.36 6.46 14.33
N CYS A 482 -9.55 5.47 14.70
CA CYS A 482 -9.72 4.72 15.96
C CYS A 482 -11.09 4.02 16.03
N VAL A 483 -11.58 3.59 14.87
CA VAL A 483 -12.80 2.79 14.72
C VAL A 483 -12.43 1.36 14.32
N SER A 484 -13.03 0.38 15.00
CA SER A 484 -12.86 -1.02 14.67
C SER A 484 -13.76 -1.45 13.51
N TYR A 485 -13.58 -2.68 13.03
CA TYR A 485 -14.47 -3.26 12.04
C TYR A 485 -15.90 -3.34 12.59
N ASN A 486 -16.05 -3.68 13.88
CA ASN A 486 -17.36 -3.76 14.53
C ASN A 486 -18.02 -2.38 14.65
N ASP A 487 -17.26 -1.34 15.02
CA ASP A 487 -17.76 0.04 15.03
C ASP A 487 -18.26 0.47 13.63
N ALA A 488 -17.55 0.05 12.59
CA ALA A 488 -17.91 0.34 11.20
C ALA A 488 -19.19 -0.39 10.76
N LEU A 489 -19.40 -1.63 11.20
CA LEU A 489 -20.64 -2.39 10.97
C LEU A 489 -21.86 -1.74 11.62
N GLU A 490 -21.71 -1.26 12.86
CA GLU A 490 -22.78 -0.55 13.57
C GLU A 490 -23.14 0.78 12.88
N TYR A 491 -22.13 1.49 12.37
CA TYR A 491 -22.35 2.72 11.60
C TYR A 491 -23.16 2.48 10.31
N VAL A 492 -22.81 1.45 9.51
CA VAL A 492 -23.56 1.13 8.28
C VAL A 492 -24.95 0.57 8.57
N ALA A 493 -25.13 -0.15 9.67
CA ALA A 493 -26.43 -0.62 10.13
C ALA A 493 -27.34 0.56 10.51
N TRP A 494 -26.81 1.55 11.22
CA TRP A 494 -27.53 2.79 11.54
C TRP A 494 -27.89 3.59 10.29
N LEU A 495 -26.95 3.77 9.35
CA LEU A 495 -27.24 4.45 8.08
C LEU A 495 -28.36 3.73 7.32
N SER A 496 -28.32 2.40 7.30
CA SER A 496 -29.35 1.61 6.62
C SER A 496 -30.73 1.79 7.24
N SER A 497 -30.79 1.69 8.56
CA SER A 497 -32.04 1.88 9.32
C SER A 497 -32.62 3.28 9.17
N THR A 498 -31.75 4.30 9.15
CA THR A 498 -32.16 5.71 9.12
C THR A 498 -32.61 6.16 7.73
N THR A 499 -31.94 5.68 6.68
CA THR A 499 -32.24 6.07 5.30
C THR A 499 -33.28 5.18 4.63
N GLY A 500 -33.46 3.95 5.13
CA GLY A 500 -34.26 2.92 4.47
C GLY A 500 -33.58 2.29 3.24
N ASN A 501 -32.35 2.69 2.93
CA ASN A 501 -31.52 2.11 1.87
C ASN A 501 -30.50 1.15 2.46
N GLU A 502 -29.99 0.21 1.67
CA GLU A 502 -28.98 -0.73 2.16
C GLU A 502 -27.57 -0.14 2.06
N TYR A 503 -27.01 0.23 3.21
CA TYR A 503 -25.62 0.65 3.38
C TYR A 503 -24.77 -0.50 3.94
N ARG A 504 -23.55 -0.65 3.43
CA ARG A 504 -22.58 -1.63 3.91
C ARG A 504 -21.15 -1.18 3.66
N LEU A 505 -20.18 -1.92 4.23
CA LEU A 505 -18.78 -1.77 3.84
C LEU A 505 -18.57 -2.31 2.41
N PRO A 506 -17.68 -1.70 1.61
CA PRO A 506 -17.32 -2.24 0.31
C PRO A 506 -16.67 -3.61 0.47
N THR A 507 -16.89 -4.53 -0.46
CA THR A 507 -15.99 -5.68 -0.57
C THR A 507 -14.59 -5.22 -0.98
N GLU A 508 -13.57 -6.02 -0.71
CA GLU A 508 -12.20 -5.76 -1.18
C GLU A 508 -12.17 -5.51 -2.69
N ALA A 509 -12.95 -6.30 -3.44
CA ALA A 509 -13.05 -6.18 -4.89
C ALA A 509 -13.74 -4.88 -5.31
N GLN A 510 -14.86 -4.50 -4.66
CA GLN A 510 -15.54 -3.23 -4.93
C GLN A 510 -14.66 -2.03 -4.60
N TRP A 511 -13.93 -2.09 -3.48
CA TRP A 511 -13.00 -1.04 -3.08
C TRP A 511 -11.88 -0.88 -4.11
N GLU A 512 -11.19 -1.97 -4.48
CA GLU A 512 -10.06 -1.90 -5.41
C GLU A 512 -10.49 -1.52 -6.82
N TYR A 513 -11.65 -2.01 -7.28
CA TYR A 513 -12.25 -1.61 -8.55
C TYR A 513 -12.50 -0.10 -8.60
N SER A 514 -13.07 0.44 -7.52
CA SER A 514 -13.38 1.86 -7.38
C SER A 514 -12.11 2.70 -7.22
N ALA A 515 -11.10 2.20 -6.52
CA ALA A 515 -9.82 2.88 -6.33
C ALA A 515 -9.05 3.01 -7.65
N LYS A 516 -9.00 1.93 -8.45
CA LYS A 516 -8.31 1.88 -9.75
C LYS A 516 -9.02 2.67 -10.85
N ALA A 517 -10.36 2.73 -10.83
CA ALA A 517 -11.16 3.53 -11.77
C ALA A 517 -10.71 3.36 -13.25
N SER A 518 -10.69 2.10 -13.69
CA SER A 518 -10.25 1.63 -15.02
C SER A 518 -8.74 1.65 -15.32
N THR A 519 -7.87 1.87 -14.33
CA THR A 519 -6.42 1.69 -14.51
C THR A 519 -5.91 0.32 -14.04
N ASP A 520 -4.75 -0.08 -14.56
CA ASP A 520 -3.99 -1.29 -14.18
C ASP A 520 -2.68 -0.97 -13.43
N THR A 521 -2.44 0.31 -13.17
CA THR A 521 -1.25 0.86 -12.50
C THR A 521 -1.31 0.79 -10.98
N ASN A 522 -0.17 1.01 -10.31
CA ASN A 522 -0.06 1.00 -8.84
C ASN A 522 -0.99 2.00 -8.14
N TYR A 523 -1.07 3.20 -8.69
CA TYR A 523 -1.96 4.29 -8.28
C TYR A 523 -2.85 4.65 -9.46
N TRP A 524 -4.04 5.19 -9.23
CA TRP A 524 -4.97 5.50 -10.32
C TRP A 524 -4.43 6.55 -11.31
N TRP A 525 -3.36 7.27 -10.97
CA TRP A 525 -2.69 8.24 -11.84
C TRP A 525 -1.38 7.75 -12.47
N GLY A 526 -0.98 6.50 -12.26
CA GLY A 526 0.26 5.92 -12.78
C GLY A 526 1.01 5.04 -11.79
N ASN A 527 2.22 4.60 -12.17
CA ASN A 527 3.04 3.71 -11.32
C ASN A 527 3.87 4.45 -10.27
N SER A 528 4.10 5.74 -10.46
CA SER A 528 4.83 6.62 -9.56
C SER A 528 3.90 7.34 -8.60
N ILE A 529 4.17 7.28 -7.29
CA ILE A 529 3.38 8.02 -6.29
C ILE A 529 3.48 9.55 -6.50
N GLY A 530 4.65 10.04 -6.91
CA GLY A 530 4.93 11.47 -7.01
C GLY A 530 4.87 12.18 -5.64
N VAL A 531 4.74 13.51 -5.66
CA VAL A 531 4.66 14.35 -4.46
C VAL A 531 3.34 15.13 -4.48
N GLY A 532 2.68 15.26 -3.33
CA GLY A 532 1.48 16.08 -3.18
C GLY A 532 0.23 15.54 -3.89
N ARG A 533 0.19 14.24 -4.19
CA ARG A 533 -0.97 13.56 -4.80
C ARG A 533 -1.78 12.70 -3.83
N ALA A 534 -1.22 12.42 -2.67
CA ALA A 534 -1.82 11.63 -1.60
C ALA A 534 -1.18 12.02 -0.27
N ASN A 535 -1.78 11.55 0.84
CA ASN A 535 -1.19 11.66 2.16
C ASN A 535 -0.59 10.32 2.60
N CYS A 536 0.74 10.21 2.55
CA CYS A 536 1.49 9.04 3.03
C CYS A 536 2.84 9.52 3.59
N ARG A 537 3.62 8.63 4.21
CA ARG A 537 4.86 9.00 4.94
C ARG A 537 5.82 9.83 4.08
N THR A 538 6.02 9.42 2.83
CA THR A 538 6.99 10.00 1.89
C THR A 538 6.32 10.75 0.72
N CYS A 539 5.00 10.96 0.78
CA CYS A 539 4.25 11.70 -0.25
C CYS A 539 4.49 13.22 -0.19
N GLY A 540 5.13 13.72 0.86
CA GLY A 540 5.37 15.14 1.10
C GLY A 540 4.12 15.93 1.50
N GLY A 541 4.30 17.23 1.75
CA GLY A 541 3.24 18.12 2.24
C GLY A 541 3.12 18.14 3.77
N GLN A 542 2.29 19.05 4.29
CA GLN A 542 2.21 19.35 5.73
C GLN A 542 1.58 18.24 6.60
N PHE A 543 0.90 17.28 5.97
CA PHE A 543 0.19 16.20 6.67
C PHE A 543 0.99 14.89 6.71
N ALA A 544 1.93 14.71 5.77
CA ALA A 544 2.71 13.49 5.60
C ALA A 544 3.45 13.13 6.89
N ASN A 545 3.24 11.90 7.38
CA ASN A 545 3.80 11.39 8.63
C ASN A 545 3.43 12.20 9.90
N VAL A 546 2.44 13.11 9.83
CA VAL A 546 2.01 13.94 10.96
C VAL A 546 0.58 13.59 11.39
N LYS A 547 -0.39 13.71 10.46
CA LYS A 547 -1.81 13.43 10.72
C LYS A 547 -2.59 13.20 9.42
N PRO A 548 -3.80 12.62 9.47
CA PRO A 548 -4.73 12.61 8.34
C PRO A 548 -5.03 14.05 7.87
N SER A 549 -5.18 14.20 6.56
CA SER A 549 -5.67 15.43 5.94
C SER A 549 -7.20 15.44 5.96
N PRO A 550 -7.85 16.62 5.91
CA PRO A 550 -9.27 16.71 5.58
C PRO A 550 -9.56 15.93 4.29
N VAL A 551 -10.72 15.29 4.22
CA VAL A 551 -11.10 14.52 3.03
C VAL A 551 -11.16 15.42 1.79
N GLY A 552 -10.75 14.89 0.65
CA GLY A 552 -10.70 15.64 -0.61
C GLY A 552 -9.57 16.67 -0.71
N SER A 553 -8.54 16.59 0.13
CA SER A 553 -7.37 17.48 0.06
C SER A 553 -6.49 17.24 -1.18
N PHE A 554 -6.63 16.06 -1.81
CA PHE A 554 -5.88 15.64 -2.98
C PHE A 554 -6.81 15.38 -4.17
N PRO A 555 -6.29 15.26 -5.41
CA PRO A 555 -7.14 14.98 -6.58
C PRO A 555 -7.94 13.68 -6.45
N ALA A 556 -9.15 13.66 -6.98
CA ALA A 556 -9.94 12.44 -7.15
C ALA A 556 -9.49 11.64 -8.38
N ASN A 557 -9.79 10.35 -8.37
CA ASN A 557 -9.66 9.50 -9.55
C ASN A 557 -10.66 9.84 -10.65
N SER A 558 -10.57 9.15 -11.79
CA SER A 558 -11.42 9.38 -12.98
C SER A 558 -12.93 9.18 -12.71
N TRP A 559 -13.30 8.52 -11.61
CA TRP A 559 -14.69 8.33 -11.18
C TRP A 559 -15.12 9.30 -10.07
N GLY A 560 -14.29 10.29 -9.72
CA GLY A 560 -14.63 11.31 -8.74
C GLY A 560 -14.54 10.85 -7.28
N ILE A 561 -13.79 9.77 -7.01
CA ILE A 561 -13.57 9.21 -5.67
C ILE A 561 -12.23 9.71 -5.13
N TYR A 562 -12.24 10.21 -3.89
CA TYR A 562 -11.10 10.83 -3.22
C TYR A 562 -10.47 9.92 -2.17
N ASP A 563 -9.19 10.19 -1.87
CA ASP A 563 -8.43 9.58 -0.76
C ASP A 563 -8.40 8.04 -0.78
N THR A 564 -8.47 7.43 -1.97
CA THR A 564 -8.28 5.98 -2.15
C THR A 564 -6.80 5.56 -2.09
N VAL A 565 -5.89 6.53 -2.01
CA VAL A 565 -4.44 6.33 -1.84
C VAL A 565 -3.99 7.17 -0.65
N GLY A 566 -3.59 6.51 0.43
CA GLY A 566 -3.14 7.12 1.66
C GLY A 566 -4.26 7.65 2.55
N ASN A 567 -3.95 8.69 3.32
CA ASN A 567 -4.77 9.30 4.35
C ASN A 567 -5.08 8.35 5.52
N VAL A 568 -5.98 7.39 5.34
CA VAL A 568 -6.33 6.36 6.33
C VAL A 568 -6.59 5.03 5.65
N TRP A 569 -6.24 3.94 6.32
CA TRP A 569 -6.66 2.61 5.91
C TRP A 569 -8.18 2.50 6.05
N GLU A 570 -8.84 1.78 5.15
CA GLU A 570 -10.30 1.65 5.13
C GLU A 570 -10.74 0.19 5.26
N TRP A 571 -11.63 -0.08 6.22
CA TRP A 571 -12.25 -1.40 6.40
C TRP A 571 -13.06 -1.83 5.18
N THR A 572 -12.92 -3.10 4.80
CA THR A 572 -13.74 -3.77 3.78
C THR A 572 -14.48 -4.95 4.41
N ALA A 573 -15.54 -5.41 3.74
CA ALA A 573 -16.39 -6.49 4.21
C ALA A 573 -15.77 -7.90 4.08
N ASP A 574 -14.65 -8.04 3.36
CA ASP A 574 -14.01 -9.33 3.12
C ASP A 574 -13.11 -9.70 4.31
N GLU A 575 -13.14 -10.99 4.67
CA GLU A 575 -12.19 -11.58 5.59
C GLU A 575 -11.21 -12.49 4.85
N ARG A 576 -9.94 -12.43 5.26
CA ARG A 576 -8.89 -13.35 4.83
C ARG A 576 -8.22 -13.95 6.05
N SER A 577 -8.00 -15.26 6.02
CA SER A 577 -7.38 -15.98 7.14
C SER A 577 -8.08 -15.76 8.49
N GLY A 578 -9.38 -15.43 8.48
CA GLY A 578 -10.17 -15.09 9.67
C GLY A 578 -9.92 -13.68 10.23
N ALA A 579 -9.51 -12.73 9.40
CA ALA A 579 -9.29 -11.34 9.75
C ALA A 579 -9.86 -10.41 8.66
N PRO A 580 -10.63 -9.36 9.01
CA PRO A 580 -11.06 -8.35 8.06
C PRO A 580 -9.91 -7.66 7.32
N VAL A 581 -10.19 -7.26 6.08
CA VAL A 581 -9.21 -6.62 5.19
C VAL A 581 -9.32 -5.10 5.25
N LEU A 582 -8.17 -4.45 5.26
CA LEU A 582 -7.96 -3.01 5.14
C LEU A 582 -7.31 -2.69 3.79
N LYS A 583 -7.73 -1.58 3.18
CA LYS A 583 -7.20 -1.09 1.89
C LYS A 583 -6.82 0.40 1.97
N GLY A 584 -6.00 0.86 1.03
CA GLY A 584 -5.72 2.29 0.81
C GLY A 584 -4.41 2.85 1.38
N GLY A 585 -3.81 2.25 2.41
CA GLY A 585 -2.65 2.87 3.07
C GLY A 585 -3.03 4.04 3.99
N ALA A 586 -2.06 4.67 4.64
CA ALA A 586 -2.34 5.80 5.53
C ALA A 586 -1.20 6.83 5.58
N PHE A 587 -1.47 7.99 6.18
CA PHE A 587 -0.58 9.16 6.25
C PHE A 587 0.82 8.88 6.82
N ASN A 588 0.95 7.87 7.68
CA ASN A 588 2.18 7.47 8.36
C ASN A 588 2.69 6.10 7.87
N PHE A 589 2.24 5.63 6.71
CA PHE A 589 2.72 4.41 6.06
C PHE A 589 3.53 4.72 4.80
N ALA A 590 4.43 3.81 4.43
CA ALA A 590 5.18 3.89 3.17
C ALA A 590 4.23 3.95 1.96
N ALA A 591 4.65 4.63 0.89
CA ALA A 591 3.80 4.83 -0.29
C ALA A 591 3.43 3.51 -0.99
N SER A 592 4.34 2.54 -0.97
CA SER A 592 4.14 1.18 -1.50
C SER A 592 2.97 0.43 -0.85
N LEU A 593 2.60 0.80 0.38
CA LEU A 593 1.45 0.25 1.10
C LEU A 593 0.14 1.00 0.81
N ALA A 594 0.19 2.09 0.04
CA ALA A 594 -0.97 2.85 -0.42
C ALA A 594 -1.40 2.48 -1.87
N ARG A 595 -0.69 1.56 -2.53
CA ARG A 595 -1.08 1.05 -3.85
C ARG A 595 -2.49 0.43 -3.78
N ALA A 596 -3.26 0.53 -4.85
CA ALA A 596 -4.64 0.02 -4.87
C ALA A 596 -4.71 -1.49 -4.58
N ALA A 597 -3.69 -2.25 -4.98
CA ALA A 597 -3.55 -3.69 -4.74
C ALA A 597 -3.12 -4.05 -3.30
N ALA A 598 -2.43 -3.13 -2.61
CA ALA A 598 -1.95 -3.34 -1.25
C ALA A 598 -3.12 -3.63 -0.31
N ARG A 599 -2.90 -4.53 0.64
CA ARG A 599 -3.91 -4.95 1.60
C ARG A 599 -3.27 -5.29 2.93
N LEU A 600 -4.05 -5.15 3.98
CA LEU A 600 -3.64 -5.42 5.34
C LEU A 600 -4.74 -6.20 6.04
N GLU A 601 -4.40 -7.23 6.80
CA GLU A 601 -5.36 -8.09 7.51
C GLU A 601 -5.24 -7.82 9.02
N MET A 602 -6.31 -7.31 9.63
CA MET A 602 -6.35 -7.01 11.07
C MET A 602 -7.49 -7.74 11.76
N PRO A 603 -7.37 -8.11 13.04
CA PRO A 603 -8.51 -8.53 13.85
C PRO A 603 -9.65 -7.50 13.82
N ALA A 604 -10.89 -7.97 13.87
CA ALA A 604 -12.08 -7.12 13.77
C ALA A 604 -12.16 -6.02 14.86
N ASP A 605 -11.61 -6.29 16.04
CA ASP A 605 -11.60 -5.36 17.18
C ASP A 605 -10.41 -4.38 17.19
N PHE A 606 -9.50 -4.53 16.22
CA PHE A 606 -8.35 -3.64 16.09
C PHE A 606 -8.81 -2.21 15.79
N ARG A 607 -8.17 -1.24 16.43
CA ARG A 607 -8.33 0.17 16.10
C ARG A 607 -6.98 0.87 16.05
N GLY A 608 -6.77 1.64 14.99
CA GLY A 608 -5.60 2.47 14.80
C GLY A 608 -5.99 3.91 14.50
N ASN A 609 -5.16 4.87 14.91
CA ASN A 609 -5.38 6.29 14.62
C ASN A 609 -5.07 6.65 13.15
N TYR A 610 -4.88 5.62 12.33
CA TYR A 610 -4.65 5.60 10.90
C TYR A 610 -5.63 4.65 10.18
N VAL A 611 -6.65 4.13 10.89
CA VAL A 611 -7.69 3.23 10.36
C VAL A 611 -9.05 3.90 10.49
N GLY A 612 -9.74 4.03 9.36
CA GLY A 612 -11.10 4.54 9.20
C GLY A 612 -11.94 3.61 8.32
N MET A 613 -12.92 4.18 7.62
CA MET A 613 -13.84 3.42 6.79
C MET A 613 -14.44 4.27 5.66
N ARG A 614 -14.99 3.59 4.67
CA ARG A 614 -15.84 4.13 3.62
C ARG A 614 -17.04 3.22 3.46
N VAL A 615 -18.15 3.76 3.00
CA VAL A 615 -19.40 3.01 2.82
C VAL A 615 -19.77 2.89 1.36
N ILE A 616 -20.57 1.88 1.06
CA ILE A 616 -21.31 1.77 -0.20
C ILE A 616 -22.81 1.67 0.09
N ARG A 617 -23.61 2.07 -0.90
CA ARG A 617 -25.06 1.94 -0.91
C ARG A 617 -25.46 1.11 -2.13
N THR A 618 -26.18 0.01 -1.94
CA THR A 618 -26.81 -0.71 -3.07
C THR A 618 -28.02 0.07 -3.58
N PRO A 619 -28.37 -0.05 -4.87
CA PRO A 619 -29.43 0.72 -5.51
C PRO A 619 -30.75 0.78 -4.73
#